data_AF-A0A4W3HF69-F1
#
_entry.id   AF-A0A4W3HF69-F1
#
_cell.length_a   1.000
_cell.length_b   1.000
_cell.length_c   1.000
_cell.angle_alpha   90.00
_cell.angle_beta   90.00
_cell.angle_gamma   90.00
#
_symmetry.space_group_name_H-M   'P 1'
#
loop_
_entity.id
_entity.type
_entity.pdbx_description
1 polymer ?
#
loop_
_entity_poly.entity_id
_entity_poly.type
_entity_poly.pdbx_seq_one_letter_code
_entity_poly.pdbx_strand_id
1 'polypeptide(L)'
;VMMLKQLARRKKEGNGNISGSCVIKLSFLIQELEESLQQLLATKIAVYVMTFLIVTVAWASHIRLFQVIERIDDVLALLNLVSARSLPQTFSLMASFPDDPLGILLFCVSAIVIGLIQAVIVIYGFSRPYLLNTQIQASQEQTLYKYQILKMILRAPAFFLLAAILSFIFCPVVSLLALVIFLPYITECLTWCKSKIRGECLNVPFSNFHSNEPLSKERVEAFSDGVFAIVATLLILDICEDNVPDPKEVAKQFNGKLIEALSEYGPEFLAYFGSFVTVGLLWFVHHSLFLYITKPTRLMGLLNTLSLAFIGGLPLAFRLTHEFAAKSHNEREAIQISCVIIFLASIFQFAIWAVALYNEKETLHRHIQYGGKEHAFMFAKLSLYPSMSFVTFCLTYMLSRFSTEIFHLMQIIVPFAFVLLRIIVRFALAILKWLFCRSKPKTMILEEEESIIPCKRFR
;
A
#
# COMPACT_ATOMS: atom_id res chain seq x y z
N VAL A 1 -19.66 27.72 13.76
CA VAL A 1 -19.46 27.71 15.25
C VAL A 1 -20.06 28.92 15.98
N MET A 2 -19.79 30.17 15.60
CA MET A 2 -20.38 31.37 16.26
C MET A 2 -21.93 31.39 16.21
N MET A 3 -22.52 31.03 15.07
CA MET A 3 -23.98 30.98 14.91
C MET A 3 -24.64 29.87 15.76
N LEU A 4 -23.99 28.71 15.89
CA LEU A 4 -24.40 27.62 16.79
C LEU A 4 -24.32 28.03 18.27
N LYS A 5 -23.28 28.78 18.68
CA LYS A 5 -23.18 29.36 20.03
C LYS A 5 -24.27 30.42 20.30
N GLN A 6 -24.67 31.21 19.30
CA GLN A 6 -25.79 32.16 19.42
C GLN A 6 -27.15 31.48 19.51
N LEU A 7 -27.39 30.39 18.78
CA LEU A 7 -28.63 29.62 18.85
C LEU A 7 -28.75 28.83 20.16
N ALA A 8 -27.65 28.28 20.66
CA ALA A 8 -27.61 27.64 21.98
C ALA A 8 -27.91 28.65 23.11
N ARG A 9 -27.46 29.92 22.98
CA ARG A 9 -27.84 31.00 23.91
C ARG A 9 -29.32 31.38 23.80
N ARG A 10 -29.86 31.57 22.58
CA ARG A 10 -31.29 31.90 22.39
C ARG A 10 -32.25 30.81 22.87
N LYS A 11 -31.88 29.53 22.73
CA LYS A 11 -32.66 28.40 23.28
C LYS A 11 -32.62 28.36 24.81
N LYS A 12 -31.53 28.82 25.43
CA LYS A 12 -31.37 28.94 26.89
C LYS A 12 -32.14 30.13 27.47
N GLU A 13 -32.43 31.16 26.66
CA GLU A 13 -33.16 32.38 27.03
C GLU A 13 -34.69 32.30 26.84
N GLY A 14 -35.23 31.13 26.47
CA GLY A 14 -36.68 30.86 26.55
C GLY A 14 -37.59 31.67 25.62
N ASN A 15 -37.06 32.28 24.54
CA ASN A 15 -37.83 33.19 23.69
C ASN A 15 -37.94 32.70 22.23
N GLY A 16 -39.17 32.38 21.81
CA GLY A 16 -39.63 32.46 20.42
C GLY A 16 -39.44 31.23 19.53
N ASN A 17 -40.55 30.81 18.90
CA ASN A 17 -40.61 29.87 17.78
C ASN A 17 -39.44 30.06 16.81
N ILE A 18 -38.63 29.01 16.64
CA ILE A 18 -37.59 28.97 15.61
C ILE A 18 -38.32 28.95 14.26
N SER A 19 -38.37 30.09 13.57
CA SER A 19 -38.99 30.21 12.25
C SER A 19 -38.48 29.10 11.33
N GLY A 20 -39.37 28.43 10.58
CA GLY A 20 -39.00 27.33 9.67
C GLY A 20 -37.90 27.71 8.67
N SER A 21 -37.80 29.01 8.32
CA SER A 21 -36.70 29.54 7.49
C SER A 21 -35.32 29.44 8.16
N CYS A 22 -35.24 29.53 9.49
CA CYS A 22 -33.99 29.38 10.24
C CYS A 22 -33.56 27.92 10.34
N VAL A 23 -34.51 26.99 10.46
CA VAL A 23 -34.23 25.54 10.42
C VAL A 23 -33.75 25.12 9.03
N ILE A 24 -34.39 25.60 7.96
CA ILE A 24 -33.98 25.33 6.57
C ILE A 24 -32.59 25.92 6.27
N LYS A 25 -32.30 27.15 6.72
CA LYS A 25 -30.95 27.73 6.59
C LYS A 25 -29.91 26.95 7.37
N LEU A 26 -30.25 26.45 8.56
CA LEU A 26 -29.32 25.66 9.36
C LEU A 26 -29.07 24.27 8.76
N SER A 27 -30.10 23.61 8.23
CA SER A 27 -29.94 22.33 7.53
C SER A 27 -29.12 22.48 6.25
N PHE A 28 -29.37 23.55 5.48
CA PHE A 28 -28.57 23.86 4.29
C PHE A 28 -27.09 24.11 4.65
N LEU A 29 -26.84 24.89 5.71
CA LEU A 29 -25.49 25.21 6.15
C LEU A 29 -24.76 24.01 6.80
N ILE A 30 -25.49 23.07 7.40
CA ILE A 30 -24.93 21.79 7.88
C ILE A 30 -24.57 20.90 6.69
N GLN A 31 -25.44 20.82 5.68
CA GLN A 31 -25.20 20.01 4.48
C GLN A 31 -24.03 20.55 3.65
N GLU A 32 -23.93 21.87 3.48
CA GLU A 32 -22.81 22.53 2.81
C GLU A 32 -21.48 22.34 3.58
N LEU A 33 -21.53 22.30 4.91
CA LEU A 33 -20.38 21.99 5.76
C LEU A 33 -19.96 20.52 5.65
N GLU A 34 -20.91 19.59 5.56
CA GLU A 34 -20.66 18.16 5.42
C GLU A 34 -20.05 17.83 4.05
N GLU A 35 -20.57 18.41 2.97
CA GLU A 35 -20.00 18.30 1.62
C GLU A 35 -18.58 18.88 1.57
N SER A 36 -18.36 20.06 2.17
CA SER A 36 -17.04 20.69 2.25
C SER A 36 -16.03 19.84 3.04
N LEU A 37 -16.48 19.20 4.12
CA LEU A 37 -15.65 18.33 4.96
C LEU A 37 -15.28 17.02 4.23
N GLN A 38 -16.24 16.41 3.53
CA GLN A 38 -16.01 15.22 2.72
C GLN A 38 -15.03 15.50 1.58
N GLN A 39 -15.17 16.64 0.91
CA GLN A 39 -14.28 17.04 -0.16
C GLN A 39 -12.86 17.30 0.34
N LEU A 40 -12.71 17.94 1.52
CA LEU A 40 -11.42 18.14 2.15
C LEU A 40 -10.75 16.81 2.55
N LEU A 41 -11.51 15.87 3.12
CA LEU A 41 -10.99 14.55 3.52
C LEU A 41 -10.54 13.75 2.30
N ALA A 42 -11.37 13.70 1.25
CA ALA A 42 -11.03 13.04 -0.02
C ALA A 42 -9.76 13.64 -0.64
N THR A 43 -9.61 14.97 -0.56
CA THR A 43 -8.43 15.68 -1.04
C THR A 43 -7.19 15.29 -0.25
N LYS A 44 -7.27 15.22 1.08
CA LYS A 44 -6.15 14.79 1.94
C LYS A 44 -5.73 13.34 1.67
N ILE A 45 -6.69 12.43 1.49
CA ILE A 45 -6.43 11.02 1.13
C ILE A 45 -5.75 10.96 -0.25
N ALA A 46 -6.25 11.71 -1.24
CA ALA A 46 -5.65 11.75 -2.56
C ALA A 46 -4.21 12.29 -2.52
N VAL A 47 -3.97 13.37 -1.77
CA VAL A 47 -2.62 13.94 -1.56
C VAL A 47 -1.70 12.92 -0.89
N TYR A 48 -2.17 12.19 0.13
CA TYR A 48 -1.42 11.12 0.77
C TYR A 48 -1.02 10.01 -0.23
N VAL A 49 -1.98 9.45 -0.98
CA VAL A 49 -1.71 8.38 -1.95
C VAL A 49 -0.71 8.86 -3.00
N MET A 50 -0.92 10.06 -3.53
CA MET A 50 -0.06 10.66 -4.55
C MET A 50 1.38 10.84 -4.06
N THR A 51 1.55 11.29 -2.83
CA THR A 51 2.88 11.55 -2.27
C THR A 51 3.61 10.28 -1.89
N PHE A 52 2.90 9.28 -1.35
CA PHE A 52 3.44 7.94 -1.14
C PHE A 52 3.96 7.34 -2.45
N LEU A 53 3.19 7.47 -3.55
CA LEU A 53 3.59 6.99 -4.87
C LEU A 53 4.82 7.73 -5.40
N ILE A 54 4.92 9.05 -5.23
CA ILE A 54 6.09 9.83 -5.67
C ILE A 54 7.34 9.41 -4.91
N VAL A 55 7.25 9.29 -3.59
CA VAL A 55 8.37 8.84 -2.74
C VAL A 55 8.81 7.44 -3.19
N THR A 56 7.87 6.55 -3.51
CA THR A 56 8.21 5.19 -3.96
C THR A 56 8.86 5.18 -5.35
N VAL A 57 8.43 6.04 -6.27
CA VAL A 57 9.10 6.21 -7.58
C VAL A 57 10.52 6.75 -7.41
N ALA A 58 10.70 7.74 -6.55
CA ALA A 58 12.02 8.30 -6.22
C ALA A 58 12.94 7.23 -5.59
N TRP A 59 12.41 6.45 -4.66
CA TRP A 59 13.08 5.31 -4.04
C TRP A 59 13.46 4.22 -5.07
N ALA A 60 12.57 3.87 -5.99
CA ALA A 60 12.87 2.90 -7.04
C ALA A 60 13.97 3.42 -8.02
N SER A 61 13.99 4.72 -8.30
CA SER A 61 15.06 5.36 -9.06
C SER A 61 16.40 5.31 -8.33
N HIS A 62 16.36 5.56 -7.02
CA HIS A 62 17.52 5.49 -6.14
C HIS A 62 18.12 4.08 -6.05
N ILE A 63 17.29 3.04 -5.93
CA ILE A 63 17.80 1.65 -5.94
C ILE A 63 18.51 1.34 -7.25
N ARG A 64 17.93 1.73 -8.39
CA ARG A 64 18.57 1.49 -9.70
C ARG A 64 19.93 2.17 -9.80
N LEU A 65 20.10 3.34 -9.20
CA LEU A 65 21.38 4.03 -9.11
C LEU A 65 22.40 3.21 -8.30
N PHE A 66 22.00 2.68 -7.14
CA PHE A 66 22.88 1.88 -6.27
C PHE A 66 23.03 0.40 -6.68
N GLN A 67 22.29 -0.08 -7.69
CA GLN A 67 22.59 -1.34 -8.38
C GLN A 67 23.79 -1.18 -9.33
N VAL A 68 23.99 0.04 -9.86
CA VAL A 68 25.13 0.39 -10.73
C VAL A 68 26.37 0.73 -9.91
N ILE A 69 26.19 1.49 -8.82
CA ILE A 69 27.25 1.89 -7.89
C ILE A 69 27.30 0.87 -6.74
N GLU A 70 28.16 -0.14 -6.87
CA GLU A 70 28.26 -1.24 -5.92
C GLU A 70 29.02 -0.83 -4.64
N ARG A 71 30.04 0.02 -4.77
CA ARG A 71 30.85 0.49 -3.63
C ARG A 71 30.55 1.95 -3.32
N ILE A 72 30.46 2.27 -2.04
CA ILE A 72 30.14 3.60 -1.52
C ILE A 72 31.38 4.18 -0.83
N ASP A 73 31.72 5.42 -1.13
CA ASP A 73 32.71 6.22 -0.39
C ASP A 73 32.03 7.28 0.47
N ASP A 74 32.80 7.97 1.32
CA ASP A 74 32.25 8.97 2.27
C ASP A 74 31.54 10.13 1.55
N VAL A 75 32.01 10.51 0.36
CA VAL A 75 31.42 11.59 -0.45
C VAL A 75 30.06 11.16 -1.00
N LEU A 76 29.96 9.96 -1.57
CA LEU A 76 28.70 9.37 -2.03
C LEU A 76 27.72 9.20 -0.88
N ALA A 77 28.19 8.76 0.29
CA ALA A 77 27.37 8.62 1.49
C ALA A 77 26.79 9.98 1.93
N LEU A 78 27.60 11.04 1.92
CA LEU A 78 27.16 12.39 2.27
C LEU A 78 26.14 12.93 1.25
N LEU A 79 26.42 12.81 -0.04
CA LEU A 79 25.50 13.22 -1.10
C LEU A 79 24.15 12.48 -1.01
N ASN A 80 24.20 11.18 -0.72
CA ASN A 80 23.01 10.37 -0.50
C ASN A 80 22.17 10.90 0.67
N LEU A 81 22.81 11.19 1.81
CA LEU A 81 22.13 11.69 3.01
C LEU A 81 21.44 13.05 2.76
N VAL A 82 22.10 13.96 2.05
CA VAL A 82 21.54 15.29 1.70
C VAL A 82 20.28 15.13 0.84
N SER A 83 20.29 14.19 -0.12
CA SER A 83 19.13 13.95 -0.98
C SER A 83 17.91 13.45 -0.19
N ALA A 84 18.11 12.53 0.76
CA ALA A 84 17.03 11.95 1.55
C ALA A 84 16.38 12.96 2.52
N ARG A 85 17.16 13.89 3.07
CA ARG A 85 16.68 14.88 4.05
C ARG A 85 15.67 15.89 3.47
N SER A 86 15.71 16.13 2.16
CA SER A 86 14.97 17.23 1.53
C SER A 86 13.47 16.95 1.31
N LEU A 87 13.03 15.69 1.34
CA LEU A 87 11.65 15.30 0.99
C LEU A 87 10.58 15.58 2.08
N PRO A 88 10.79 15.26 3.37
CA PRO A 88 9.70 15.29 4.35
C PRO A 88 9.14 16.70 4.63
N GLN A 89 10.01 17.72 4.60
CA GLN A 89 9.63 19.10 4.92
C GLN A 89 8.71 19.73 3.88
N THR A 90 9.00 19.52 2.58
CA THR A 90 8.16 20.09 1.50
C THR A 90 6.83 19.37 1.38
N PHE A 91 6.79 18.07 1.71
CA PHE A 91 5.54 17.31 1.76
C PHE A 91 4.56 17.83 2.82
N SER A 92 5.04 18.05 4.05
CA SER A 92 4.18 18.55 5.13
C SER A 92 3.54 19.90 4.79
N LEU A 93 4.30 20.78 4.13
CA LEU A 93 3.82 22.08 3.67
C LEU A 93 2.74 21.93 2.58
N MET A 94 2.99 21.08 1.58
CA MET A 94 2.03 20.80 0.51
C MET A 94 0.72 20.19 1.03
N ALA A 95 0.80 19.31 2.03
CA ALA A 95 -0.38 18.67 2.62
C ALA A 95 -1.18 19.62 3.52
N SER A 96 -0.52 20.59 4.15
CA SER A 96 -1.17 21.57 5.03
C SER A 96 -1.89 22.68 4.26
N PHE A 97 -1.37 23.03 3.08
CA PHE A 97 -1.90 24.10 2.23
C PHE A 97 -2.07 23.61 0.78
N PRO A 98 -3.04 22.72 0.51
CA PRO A 98 -3.23 22.15 -0.82
C PRO A 98 -3.67 23.18 -1.87
N ASP A 99 -4.35 24.24 -1.43
CA ASP A 99 -4.84 25.33 -2.30
C ASP A 99 -3.77 26.41 -2.57
N ASP A 100 -2.67 26.41 -1.80
CA ASP A 100 -1.59 27.39 -1.96
C ASP A 100 -0.54 26.86 -2.95
N PRO A 101 -0.31 27.55 -4.09
CA PRO A 101 0.67 27.12 -5.08
C PRO A 101 2.12 27.08 -4.54
N LEU A 102 2.41 27.77 -3.44
CA LEU A 102 3.76 27.77 -2.83
C LEU A 102 4.18 26.38 -2.35
N GLY A 103 3.27 25.61 -1.78
CA GLY A 103 3.56 24.25 -1.27
C GLY A 103 4.00 23.32 -2.40
N ILE A 104 3.31 23.39 -3.54
CA ILE A 104 3.60 22.61 -4.74
C ILE A 104 4.91 23.05 -5.38
N LEU A 105 5.14 24.37 -5.50
CA LEU A 105 6.37 24.91 -6.08
C LEU A 105 7.59 24.45 -5.30
N LEU A 106 7.54 24.54 -3.96
CA LEU A 106 8.62 24.09 -3.08
C LEU A 106 8.85 22.57 -3.20
N PHE A 107 7.76 21.79 -3.31
CA PHE A 107 7.86 20.36 -3.57
C PHE A 107 8.57 20.06 -4.91
N CYS A 108 8.15 20.69 -6.01
CA CYS A 108 8.81 20.53 -7.31
C CYS A 108 10.28 20.93 -7.27
N VAL A 109 10.62 22.05 -6.62
CA VAL A 109 12.02 22.49 -6.45
C VAL A 109 12.83 21.44 -5.68
N SER A 110 12.30 20.91 -4.58
CA SER A 110 13.00 19.86 -3.81
C SER A 110 13.21 18.58 -4.63
N ALA A 111 12.22 18.15 -5.42
CA ALA A 111 12.33 16.99 -6.29
C ALA A 111 13.37 17.19 -7.41
N ILE A 112 13.46 18.41 -7.98
CA ILE A 112 14.48 18.78 -8.96
C ILE A 112 15.87 18.72 -8.31
N VAL A 113 16.05 19.29 -7.12
CA VAL A 113 17.32 19.27 -6.38
C VAL A 113 17.77 17.83 -6.11
N ILE A 114 16.86 16.95 -5.69
CA ILE A 114 17.16 15.53 -5.47
C ILE A 114 17.65 14.86 -6.76
N GLY A 115 16.96 15.08 -7.87
CA GLY A 115 17.40 14.50 -9.15
C GLY A 115 18.72 15.07 -9.66
N LEU A 116 19.01 16.35 -9.42
CA LEU A 116 20.33 16.94 -9.71
C LEU A 116 21.43 16.32 -8.86
N ILE A 117 21.19 16.11 -7.55
CA ILE A 117 22.14 15.41 -6.67
C ILE A 117 22.37 13.98 -7.15
N GLN A 118 21.31 13.26 -7.52
CA GLN A 118 21.43 11.92 -8.11
C GLN A 118 22.23 11.92 -9.42
N ALA A 119 22.06 12.95 -10.26
CA ALA A 119 22.86 13.11 -11.47
C ALA A 119 24.35 13.37 -11.16
N VAL A 120 24.65 14.18 -10.13
CA VAL A 120 26.03 14.39 -9.64
C VAL A 120 26.63 13.07 -9.15
N ILE A 121 25.87 12.26 -8.40
CA ILE A 121 26.28 10.93 -7.94
C ILE A 121 26.66 10.03 -9.13
N VAL A 122 25.85 10.02 -10.20
CA VAL A 122 26.19 9.27 -11.44
C VAL A 122 27.49 9.79 -12.04
N ILE A 123 27.61 11.10 -12.24
CA ILE A 123 28.80 11.69 -12.87
C ILE A 123 30.06 11.33 -12.06
N TYR A 124 29.99 11.46 -10.73
CA TYR A 124 31.06 11.11 -9.81
C TYR A 124 31.41 9.62 -9.84
N GLY A 125 30.41 8.73 -9.80
CA GLY A 125 30.60 7.28 -9.87
C GLY A 125 31.29 6.84 -11.17
N PHE A 126 30.90 7.43 -12.31
CA PHE A 126 31.55 7.15 -13.59
C PHE A 126 32.94 7.80 -13.73
N SER A 127 33.25 8.86 -12.98
CA SER A 127 34.61 9.41 -12.90
C SER A 127 35.58 8.52 -12.11
N ARG A 128 35.06 7.56 -11.32
CA ARG A 128 35.83 6.65 -10.48
C ARG A 128 35.43 5.19 -10.74
N PRO A 129 36.00 4.52 -11.76
CA PRO A 129 35.55 3.21 -12.22
C PRO A 129 35.54 2.08 -11.16
N TYR A 130 36.33 2.20 -10.09
CA TYR A 130 36.37 1.22 -9.00
C TYR A 130 35.09 1.19 -8.12
N LEU A 131 34.24 2.22 -8.22
CA LEU A 131 32.97 2.30 -7.48
C LEU A 131 31.83 1.55 -8.18
N LEU A 132 31.98 1.31 -9.49
CA LEU A 132 30.96 0.69 -10.33
C LEU A 132 30.97 -0.83 -10.18
N ASN A 133 29.82 -1.43 -10.49
CA ASN A 133 29.68 -2.88 -10.58
C ASN A 133 30.68 -3.48 -11.57
N THR A 134 31.27 -4.62 -11.21
CA THR A 134 32.24 -5.39 -12.01
C THR A 134 31.79 -5.65 -13.46
N GLN A 135 30.50 -5.89 -13.69
CA GLN A 135 29.94 -6.12 -15.03
C GLN A 135 30.02 -4.88 -15.92
N ILE A 136 29.77 -3.71 -15.34
CA ILE A 136 29.80 -2.41 -16.04
C ILE A 136 31.25 -1.95 -16.21
N GLN A 137 32.11 -2.24 -15.22
CA GLN A 137 33.53 -1.94 -15.30
C GLN A 137 34.21 -2.66 -16.48
N ALA A 138 33.85 -3.93 -16.75
CA ALA A 138 34.38 -4.73 -17.84
C ALA A 138 33.80 -4.37 -19.23
N SER A 139 32.76 -3.54 -19.29
CA SER A 139 32.08 -3.19 -20.55
C SER A 139 32.85 -2.16 -21.37
N GLN A 140 32.89 -2.36 -22.69
CA GLN A 140 33.65 -1.51 -23.62
C GLN A 140 32.98 -0.14 -23.90
N GLU A 141 31.70 0.04 -23.53
CA GLU A 141 30.90 1.24 -23.82
C GLU A 141 30.42 2.00 -22.57
N GLN A 142 31.29 2.26 -21.60
CA GLN A 142 30.93 2.96 -20.34
C GLN A 142 30.24 4.33 -20.57
N THR A 143 30.63 5.06 -21.61
CA THR A 143 30.05 6.37 -21.96
C THR A 143 28.58 6.28 -22.35
N LEU A 144 28.20 5.20 -23.03
CA LEU A 144 26.81 4.96 -23.46
C LEU A 144 25.94 4.62 -22.25
N TYR A 145 26.45 3.78 -21.34
CA TYR A 145 25.78 3.48 -20.06
C TYR A 145 25.58 4.73 -19.20
N LYS A 146 26.62 5.57 -19.07
CA LYS A 146 26.53 6.85 -18.34
C LYS A 146 25.40 7.71 -18.88
N TYR A 147 25.32 7.88 -20.21
CA TYR A 147 24.29 8.70 -20.84
C TYR A 147 22.88 8.13 -20.63
N GLN A 148 22.72 6.81 -20.73
CA GLN A 148 21.42 6.15 -20.51
C GLN A 148 20.91 6.32 -19.08
N ILE A 149 21.78 6.11 -18.08
CA ILE A 149 21.42 6.25 -16.66
C ILE A 149 21.10 7.72 -16.34
N LEU A 150 21.93 8.65 -16.84
CA LEU A 150 21.70 10.07 -16.64
C LEU A 150 20.37 10.51 -17.26
N LYS A 151 20.04 10.03 -18.46
CA LYS A 151 18.75 10.29 -19.12
C LYS A 151 17.57 9.73 -18.33
N MET A 152 17.72 8.54 -17.73
CA MET A 152 16.68 7.95 -16.89
C MET A 152 16.41 8.79 -15.64
N ILE A 153 17.47 9.20 -14.92
CA ILE A 153 17.36 9.98 -13.68
C ILE A 153 16.84 11.40 -13.96
N LEU A 154 17.33 12.05 -15.01
CA LEU A 154 16.95 13.42 -15.35
C LEU A 154 15.51 13.55 -15.89
N ARG A 155 14.90 12.43 -16.31
CA ARG A 155 13.50 12.41 -16.78
C ARG A 155 12.51 12.86 -15.71
N ALA A 156 12.68 12.45 -14.45
CA ALA A 156 11.76 12.85 -13.37
C ALA A 156 11.85 14.35 -13.04
N PRO A 157 13.04 14.94 -12.82
CA PRO A 157 13.20 16.40 -12.67
C PRO A 157 12.65 17.21 -13.84
N ALA A 158 12.79 16.72 -15.08
CA ALA A 158 12.23 17.40 -16.25
C ALA A 158 10.69 17.45 -16.18
N PHE A 159 10.04 16.38 -15.72
CA PHE A 159 8.59 16.40 -15.48
C PHE A 159 8.19 17.27 -14.30
N PHE A 160 8.96 17.32 -13.21
CA PHE A 160 8.69 18.26 -12.11
C PHE A 160 8.87 19.72 -12.52
N LEU A 161 9.84 20.03 -13.38
CA LEU A 161 9.99 21.35 -14.00
C LEU A 161 8.76 21.69 -14.85
N LEU A 162 8.32 20.77 -15.71
CA LEU A 162 7.12 20.96 -16.51
C LEU A 162 5.88 21.15 -15.63
N ALA A 163 5.73 20.36 -14.57
CA ALA A 163 4.63 20.48 -13.62
C ALA A 163 4.67 21.83 -12.86
N ALA A 164 5.86 22.30 -12.46
CA ALA A 164 6.02 23.60 -11.83
C ALA A 164 5.60 24.74 -12.76
N ILE A 165 5.99 24.68 -14.04
CA ILE A 165 5.61 25.68 -15.05
C ILE A 165 4.10 25.64 -15.31
N LEU A 166 3.53 24.45 -15.48
CA LEU A 166 2.10 24.26 -15.73
C LEU A 166 1.24 24.60 -14.51
N SER A 167 1.77 24.50 -13.29
CA SER A 167 1.09 24.90 -12.06
C SER A 167 0.79 26.39 -12.02
N PHE A 168 1.53 27.23 -12.75
CA PHE A 168 1.21 28.65 -12.92
C PHE A 168 0.08 28.90 -13.93
N ILE A 169 -0.28 27.90 -14.73
CA ILE A 169 -1.19 28.01 -15.88
C ILE A 169 -2.53 27.28 -15.66
N PHE A 170 -2.54 26.12 -14.98
CA PHE A 170 -3.72 25.24 -14.83
C PHE A 170 -3.98 24.78 -13.38
N CYS A 171 -5.25 24.54 -13.04
CA CYS A 171 -5.72 24.38 -11.65
C CYS A 171 -5.75 22.94 -11.06
N PRO A 172 -5.90 21.80 -11.78
CA PRO A 172 -5.83 20.51 -11.10
C PRO A 172 -4.41 19.95 -11.12
N VAL A 173 -3.56 20.48 -10.23
CA VAL A 173 -2.16 20.06 -10.03
C VAL A 173 -2.02 18.58 -9.72
N VAL A 174 -3.01 17.99 -9.02
CA VAL A 174 -3.06 16.56 -8.70
C VAL A 174 -3.04 15.70 -9.98
N SER A 175 -3.77 16.11 -11.01
CA SER A 175 -3.81 15.41 -12.31
C SER A 175 -2.46 15.47 -13.04
N LEU A 176 -1.72 16.57 -12.89
CA LEU A 176 -0.39 16.75 -13.47
C LEU A 176 0.66 15.87 -12.74
N LEU A 177 0.61 15.82 -11.41
CA LEU A 177 1.46 14.91 -10.62
C LEU A 177 1.15 13.43 -10.92
N ALA A 178 -0.12 13.08 -11.12
CA ALA A 178 -0.53 11.72 -11.50
C ALA A 178 0.05 11.31 -12.85
N LEU A 179 0.10 12.23 -13.82
CA LEU A 179 0.75 11.96 -15.10
C LEU A 179 2.24 11.63 -14.91
N VAL A 180 2.97 12.34 -14.04
CA VAL A 180 4.40 12.06 -13.79
C VAL A 180 4.62 10.63 -13.27
N ILE A 181 3.73 10.14 -12.41
CA ILE A 181 3.82 8.80 -11.79
C ILE A 181 3.45 7.71 -12.78
N PHE A 182 2.33 7.85 -13.49
CA PHE A 182 1.77 6.79 -14.33
C PHE A 182 2.35 6.76 -15.74
N LEU A 183 2.87 7.87 -16.27
CA LEU A 183 3.44 7.93 -17.62
C LEU A 183 4.52 6.87 -17.92
N PRO A 184 5.53 6.59 -17.05
CA PRO A 184 6.49 5.53 -17.33
C PRO A 184 5.83 4.15 -17.48
N TYR A 185 4.86 3.83 -16.61
CA TYR A 185 4.12 2.57 -16.67
C TYR A 185 3.18 2.49 -17.88
N ILE A 186 2.51 3.59 -18.22
CA ILE A 186 1.66 3.69 -19.41
C ILE A 186 2.49 3.52 -20.68
N THR A 187 3.66 4.15 -20.76
CA THR A 187 4.55 3.98 -21.93
C THR A 187 4.97 2.53 -22.12
N GLU A 188 5.23 1.81 -21.02
CA GLU A 188 5.63 0.41 -21.05
C GLU A 188 4.47 -0.51 -21.44
N CYS A 189 3.28 -0.29 -20.87
CA CYS A 189 2.05 -0.99 -21.24
C CYS A 189 1.69 -0.77 -22.72
N LEU A 190 1.84 0.45 -23.23
CA LEU A 190 1.63 0.76 -24.64
C LEU A 190 2.66 0.08 -25.54
N THR A 191 3.93 -0.01 -25.13
CA THR A 191 4.95 -0.74 -25.90
C THR A 191 4.71 -2.25 -25.91
N TRP A 192 4.27 -2.82 -24.79
CA TRP A 192 3.91 -4.22 -24.67
C TRP A 192 2.64 -4.55 -25.48
N CYS A 193 1.61 -3.70 -25.42
CA CYS A 193 0.43 -3.85 -26.27
C CYS A 193 0.78 -3.74 -27.75
N LYS A 194 1.61 -2.76 -28.14
CA LYS A 194 2.07 -2.62 -29.52
C LYS A 194 2.86 -3.83 -30.01
N SER A 195 3.74 -4.41 -29.19
CA SER A 195 4.49 -5.61 -29.58
C SER A 195 3.58 -6.83 -29.73
N LYS A 196 2.60 -7.00 -28.83
CA LYS A 196 1.60 -8.08 -28.90
C LYS A 196 0.68 -7.95 -30.13
N ILE A 197 0.27 -6.72 -30.47
CA ILE A 197 -0.61 -6.44 -31.61
C ILE A 197 0.12 -6.57 -32.95
N ARG A 198 1.40 -6.19 -33.02
CA ARG A 198 2.16 -6.18 -34.29
C ARG A 198 2.79 -7.52 -34.65
N GLY A 199 2.84 -8.50 -33.75
CA GLY A 199 3.34 -9.86 -34.03
C GLY A 199 4.85 -9.94 -34.37
N GLU A 200 5.55 -8.81 -34.42
CA GLU A 200 6.99 -8.75 -34.67
C GLU A 200 7.76 -8.88 -33.35
N CYS A 201 8.63 -9.88 -33.29
CA CYS A 201 9.76 -9.92 -32.38
C CYS A 201 10.77 -8.86 -32.85
N LEU A 202 10.39 -7.58 -32.77
CA LEU A 202 11.25 -6.48 -33.17
C LEU A 202 12.44 -6.52 -32.21
N ASN A 203 13.63 -6.77 -32.75
CA ASN A 203 14.90 -6.50 -32.07
C ASN A 203 14.92 -4.99 -31.75
N VAL A 204 14.31 -4.62 -30.64
CA VAL A 204 14.40 -3.28 -30.07
C VAL A 204 15.90 -3.09 -29.82
N PRO A 205 16.52 -2.04 -30.37
CA PRO A 205 17.95 -1.84 -30.25
C PRO A 205 18.33 -1.94 -28.77
N PHE A 206 19.50 -2.55 -28.54
CA PHE A 206 20.27 -2.87 -27.32
C PHE A 206 20.17 -1.91 -26.10
N SER A 207 19.46 -0.78 -26.24
CA SER A 207 19.26 0.32 -25.32
C SER A 207 18.30 0.05 -24.14
N ASN A 208 17.49 -1.02 -24.17
CA ASN A 208 16.53 -1.34 -23.08
C ASN A 208 16.99 -2.44 -22.12
N PHE A 209 18.21 -2.97 -22.28
CA PHE A 209 18.63 -4.20 -21.58
C PHE A 209 18.80 -4.01 -20.06
N HIS A 210 19.14 -2.80 -19.58
CA HIS A 210 19.21 -2.52 -18.13
C HIS A 210 17.97 -1.82 -17.57
N SER A 211 17.17 -1.17 -18.42
CA SER A 211 15.87 -0.66 -18.00
C SER A 211 14.84 -1.78 -17.79
N ASN A 212 15.20 -3.05 -17.86
CA ASN A 212 14.32 -4.18 -17.55
C ASN A 212 14.82 -5.01 -16.36
N GLU A 213 15.88 -4.57 -15.68
CA GLU A 213 16.42 -5.33 -14.56
C GLU A 213 15.42 -5.30 -13.39
N PRO A 214 15.10 -6.49 -12.81
CA PRO A 214 14.21 -6.57 -11.67
C PRO A 214 14.77 -5.78 -10.48
N LEU A 215 13.90 -5.11 -9.73
CA LEU A 215 14.30 -4.49 -8.46
C LEU A 215 14.92 -5.56 -7.55
N SER A 216 15.95 -5.20 -6.79
CA SER A 216 16.49 -6.12 -5.80
C SER A 216 15.39 -6.55 -4.83
N LYS A 217 15.19 -7.87 -4.70
CA LYS A 217 14.20 -8.48 -3.80
C LYS A 217 14.37 -7.99 -2.38
N GLU A 218 15.60 -7.99 -1.87
CA GLU A 218 15.95 -7.56 -0.51
C GLU A 218 15.55 -6.11 -0.26
N ARG A 219 15.70 -5.25 -1.26
CA ARG A 219 15.31 -3.84 -1.13
C ARG A 219 13.80 -3.69 -1.05
N VAL A 220 13.06 -4.42 -1.88
CA VAL A 220 11.58 -4.43 -1.85
C VAL A 220 11.07 -4.96 -0.51
N GLU A 221 11.65 -6.04 0.00
CA GLU A 221 11.32 -6.59 1.33
C GLU A 221 11.62 -5.57 2.44
N ALA A 222 12.80 -4.96 2.46
CA ALA A 222 13.18 -3.98 3.48
C ALA A 222 12.28 -2.73 3.47
N PHE A 223 11.85 -2.26 2.30
CA PHE A 223 10.92 -1.13 2.21
C PHE A 223 9.52 -1.53 2.71
N SER A 224 9.02 -2.70 2.32
CA SER A 224 7.75 -3.22 2.83
C SER A 224 7.78 -3.36 4.36
N ASP A 225 8.81 -3.99 4.91
CA ASP A 225 8.98 -4.17 6.37
C ASP A 225 9.00 -2.83 7.11
N GLY A 226 9.68 -1.82 6.54
CA GLY A 226 9.69 -0.46 7.08
C GLY A 226 8.29 0.17 7.12
N VAL A 227 7.50 0.03 6.06
CA VAL A 227 6.12 0.55 6.02
C VAL A 227 5.23 -0.17 7.05
N PHE A 228 5.31 -1.49 7.13
CA PHE A 228 4.56 -2.26 8.13
C PHE A 228 4.93 -1.87 9.56
N ALA A 229 6.23 -1.68 9.84
CA ALA A 229 6.71 -1.24 11.15
C ALA A 229 6.17 0.16 11.50
N ILE A 230 6.24 1.13 10.57
CA ILE A 230 5.70 2.47 10.79
C ILE A 230 4.20 2.41 11.08
N VAL A 231 3.43 1.65 10.30
CA VAL A 231 1.99 1.47 10.53
C VAL A 231 1.71 0.90 11.92
N ALA A 232 2.43 -0.14 12.33
CA ALA A 232 2.28 -0.71 13.67
C ALA A 232 2.63 0.30 14.78
N THR A 233 3.66 1.13 14.58
CA THR A 233 4.01 2.18 15.55
C THR A 233 2.97 3.29 15.64
N LEU A 234 2.34 3.68 14.54
CA LEU A 234 1.28 4.68 14.55
C LEU A 234 0.06 4.20 15.33
N LEU A 235 -0.26 2.90 15.28
CA LEU A 235 -1.36 2.34 16.06
C LEU A 235 -1.14 2.42 17.57
N ILE A 236 0.07 2.14 18.06
CA ILE A 236 0.35 2.23 19.51
C ILE A 236 0.47 3.68 19.96
N LEU A 237 0.97 4.59 19.11
CA LEU A 237 1.05 6.02 19.44
C LEU A 237 -0.34 6.64 19.64
N ASP A 238 -1.35 6.25 18.84
CA ASP A 238 -2.74 6.69 18.99
C ASP A 238 -3.28 6.33 20.40
N ILE A 239 -3.05 5.08 20.84
CA ILE A 239 -3.41 4.61 22.19
C ILE A 239 -2.61 5.34 23.29
N CYS A 240 -1.32 5.61 23.06
CA CYS A 240 -0.50 6.31 24.04
C CYS A 240 -0.90 7.78 24.21
N GLU A 241 -1.49 8.41 23.17
CA GLU A 241 -1.96 9.79 23.21
C GLU A 241 -3.33 9.89 23.92
N ASP A 242 -4.26 8.99 23.62
CA ASP A 242 -5.65 9.12 24.08
C ASP A 242 -6.00 8.35 25.36
N ASN A 243 -5.31 7.23 25.65
CA ASN A 243 -5.71 6.27 26.71
C ASN A 243 -4.78 6.25 27.93
N VAL A 244 -3.83 7.19 28.03
CA VAL A 244 -2.96 7.34 29.20
C VAL A 244 -3.55 8.42 30.12
N PRO A 245 -4.17 8.05 31.25
CA PRO A 245 -4.89 9.02 32.08
C PRO A 245 -3.94 9.96 32.82
N ASP A 246 -4.32 11.24 32.89
CA ASP A 246 -3.53 12.27 33.54
C ASP A 246 -3.61 12.10 35.08
N PRO A 247 -2.53 12.25 35.87
CA PRO A 247 -2.55 11.97 37.31
C PRO A 247 -3.62 12.77 38.08
N LYS A 248 -3.97 13.96 37.58
CA LYS A 248 -5.03 14.82 38.13
C LYS A 248 -6.42 14.25 37.89
N GLU A 249 -6.65 13.58 36.77
CA GLU A 249 -7.92 12.93 36.44
C GLU A 249 -8.09 11.67 37.29
N VAL A 250 -7.03 10.86 37.40
CA VAL A 250 -7.02 9.67 38.29
C VAL A 250 -7.33 10.05 39.74
N ALA A 251 -6.74 11.14 40.25
CA ALA A 251 -7.00 11.62 41.60
C ALA A 251 -8.45 12.10 41.81
N LYS A 252 -9.06 12.75 40.80
CA LYS A 252 -10.40 13.36 40.92
C LYS A 252 -11.54 12.38 40.65
N GLN A 253 -11.41 11.55 39.61
CA GLN A 253 -12.48 10.70 39.12
C GLN A 253 -12.41 9.28 39.71
N PHE A 254 -11.21 8.78 40.01
CA PHE A 254 -10.98 7.39 40.42
C PHE A 254 -10.37 7.28 41.82
N ASN A 255 -10.47 8.32 42.64
CA ASN A 255 -9.94 8.36 44.01
C ASN A 255 -8.45 7.94 44.12
N GLY A 256 -7.65 8.25 43.11
CA GLY A 256 -6.22 7.89 43.06
C GLY A 256 -5.94 6.43 42.66
N LYS A 257 -6.96 5.65 42.27
CA LYS A 257 -6.79 4.25 41.86
C LYS A 257 -6.60 4.14 40.35
N LEU A 258 -5.35 3.93 39.93
CA LEU A 258 -5.00 3.78 38.51
C LEU A 258 -5.66 2.56 37.83
N ILE A 259 -5.86 1.46 38.56
CA ILE A 259 -6.44 0.23 38.00
C ILE A 259 -7.89 0.45 37.55
N GLU A 260 -8.67 1.23 38.31
CA GLU A 260 -10.06 1.56 37.94
C GLU A 260 -10.07 2.42 36.67
N ALA A 261 -9.19 3.42 36.58
CA ALA A 261 -9.03 4.26 35.38
C ALA A 261 -8.62 3.43 34.14
N LEU A 262 -7.64 2.52 34.28
CA LEU A 262 -7.20 1.68 33.17
C LEU A 262 -8.25 0.64 32.74
N SER A 263 -9.12 0.21 33.65
CA SER A 263 -10.18 -0.74 33.32
C SER A 263 -11.27 -0.14 32.43
N GLU A 264 -11.44 1.18 32.46
CA GLU A 264 -12.37 1.90 31.59
C GLU A 264 -11.93 1.84 30.12
N TYR A 265 -10.62 1.93 29.87
CA TYR A 265 -10.01 1.85 28.53
C TYR A 265 -9.76 0.41 28.02
N GLY A 266 -10.31 -0.59 28.69
CA GLY A 266 -10.13 -2.00 28.34
C GLY A 266 -10.53 -2.35 26.89
N PRO A 267 -11.72 -1.94 26.41
CA PRO A 267 -12.16 -2.17 25.03
C PRO A 267 -11.21 -1.56 23.98
N GLU A 268 -10.61 -0.42 24.26
CA GLU A 268 -9.71 0.32 23.38
C GLU A 268 -8.38 -0.42 23.22
N PHE A 269 -7.84 -0.97 24.31
CA PHE A 269 -6.68 -1.86 24.24
C PHE A 269 -6.98 -3.12 23.42
N LEU A 270 -8.19 -3.70 23.55
CA LEU A 270 -8.59 -4.86 22.76
C LEU A 270 -8.73 -4.52 21.26
N ALA A 271 -9.29 -3.36 20.94
CA ALA A 271 -9.39 -2.86 19.57
C ALA A 271 -8.00 -2.67 18.95
N TYR A 272 -7.05 -2.08 19.70
CA TYR A 272 -5.65 -1.97 19.31
C TYR A 272 -5.02 -3.33 18.99
N PHE A 273 -5.22 -4.34 19.84
CA PHE A 273 -4.69 -5.68 19.57
C PHE A 273 -5.27 -6.27 18.28
N GLY A 274 -6.56 -6.09 18.00
CA GLY A 274 -7.17 -6.49 16.73
C GLY A 274 -6.53 -5.79 15.52
N SER A 275 -6.33 -4.48 15.61
CA SER A 275 -5.67 -3.69 14.57
C SER A 275 -4.22 -4.13 14.34
N PHE A 276 -3.44 -4.32 15.41
CA PHE A 276 -2.06 -4.78 15.35
C PHE A 276 -1.96 -6.18 14.73
N VAL A 277 -2.85 -7.09 15.14
CA VAL A 277 -2.92 -8.45 14.57
C VAL A 277 -3.28 -8.40 13.09
N THR A 278 -4.18 -7.52 12.66
CA THR A 278 -4.50 -7.34 11.24
C THR A 278 -3.26 -6.93 10.44
N VAL A 279 -2.53 -5.92 10.90
CA VAL A 279 -1.29 -5.45 10.27
C VAL A 279 -0.24 -6.57 10.24
N GLY A 280 -0.03 -7.25 11.37
CA GLY A 280 0.93 -8.35 11.48
C GLY A 280 0.62 -9.54 10.60
N LEU A 281 -0.67 -9.87 10.41
CA LEU A 281 -1.07 -10.93 9.50
C LEU A 281 -0.93 -10.52 8.03
N LEU A 282 -1.26 -9.27 7.66
CA LEU A 282 -0.99 -8.75 6.30
C LEU A 282 0.52 -8.75 5.99
N TRP A 283 1.36 -8.40 6.98
CA TRP A 283 2.81 -8.55 6.87
C TRP A 283 3.21 -10.02 6.71
N PHE A 284 2.65 -10.93 7.50
CA PHE A 284 2.95 -12.36 7.39
C PHE A 284 2.58 -12.94 6.01
N VAL A 285 1.47 -12.49 5.41
CA VAL A 285 1.09 -12.85 4.04
C VAL A 285 2.11 -12.33 3.04
N HIS A 286 2.50 -11.06 3.14
CA HIS A 286 3.51 -10.44 2.29
C HIS A 286 4.86 -11.16 2.40
N HIS A 287 5.36 -11.35 3.61
CA HIS A 287 6.61 -12.05 3.89
C HIS A 287 6.57 -13.48 3.32
N SER A 288 5.48 -14.21 3.55
CA SER A 288 5.29 -15.56 2.99
C SER A 288 5.34 -15.57 1.47
N LEU A 289 4.71 -14.58 0.81
CA LEU A 289 4.72 -14.47 -0.64
C LEU A 289 6.14 -14.21 -1.16
N PHE A 290 6.85 -13.25 -0.58
CA PHE A 290 8.18 -12.86 -1.02
C PHE A 290 9.25 -13.91 -0.74
N LEU A 291 9.11 -14.74 0.32
CA LEU A 291 9.95 -15.93 0.51
C LEU A 291 9.98 -16.85 -0.73
N TYR A 292 8.88 -16.94 -1.47
CA TYR A 292 8.75 -17.83 -2.62
C TYR A 292 8.99 -17.17 -3.98
N ILE A 293 9.07 -15.84 -4.01
CA ILE A 293 9.44 -15.08 -5.21
C ILE A 293 10.96 -15.13 -5.37
N THR A 294 11.42 -15.56 -6.54
CA THR A 294 12.85 -15.59 -6.90
C THR A 294 13.30 -14.29 -7.56
N LYS A 295 12.50 -13.78 -8.50
CA LYS A 295 12.80 -12.57 -9.27
C LYS A 295 11.55 -11.67 -9.33
N PRO A 296 11.50 -10.56 -8.58
CA PRO A 296 10.36 -9.67 -8.61
C PRO A 296 10.34 -8.87 -9.92
N THR A 297 9.26 -8.96 -10.67
CA THR A 297 9.10 -8.15 -11.89
C THR A 297 8.68 -6.72 -11.56
N ARG A 298 8.80 -5.80 -12.52
CA ARG A 298 8.34 -4.40 -12.34
C ARG A 298 6.86 -4.28 -12.00
N LEU A 299 6.03 -5.09 -12.65
CA LEU A 299 4.59 -5.11 -12.37
C LEU A 299 4.33 -5.56 -10.93
N MET A 300 5.06 -6.57 -10.43
CA MET A 300 4.99 -6.96 -9.01
C MET A 300 5.42 -5.81 -8.10
N GLY A 301 6.48 -5.07 -8.45
CA GLY A 301 6.92 -3.89 -7.71
C GLY A 301 5.86 -2.77 -7.65
N LEU A 302 5.15 -2.51 -8.75
CA LEU A 302 4.04 -1.56 -8.79
C LEU A 302 2.87 -2.04 -7.92
N LEU A 303 2.47 -3.30 -8.05
CA LEU A 303 1.41 -3.88 -7.22
C LEU A 303 1.78 -3.88 -5.74
N ASN A 304 3.05 -4.15 -5.40
CA ASN A 304 3.56 -4.03 -4.04
C ASN A 304 3.45 -2.59 -3.53
N THR A 305 3.84 -1.61 -4.36
CA THR A 305 3.72 -0.18 -4.03
C THR A 305 2.27 0.21 -3.75
N LEU A 306 1.33 -0.25 -4.59
CA LEU A 306 -0.09 0.01 -4.38
C LEU A 306 -0.60 -0.67 -3.09
N SER A 307 -0.22 -1.93 -2.84
CA SER A 307 -0.54 -2.62 -1.58
C SER A 307 -0.04 -1.83 -0.37
N LEU A 308 1.22 -1.38 -0.38
CA LEU A 308 1.82 -0.62 0.71
C LEU A 308 1.15 0.74 0.93
N ALA A 309 0.70 1.41 -0.13
CA ALA A 309 -0.03 2.67 -0.03
C ALA A 309 -1.35 2.50 0.76
N PHE A 310 -2.08 1.39 0.52
CA PHE A 310 -3.30 1.08 1.28
C PHE A 310 -2.99 0.55 2.68
N ILE A 311 -1.91 -0.21 2.88
CA ILE A 311 -1.44 -0.62 4.21
C ILE A 311 -1.11 0.61 5.06
N GLY A 312 -0.47 1.62 4.48
CA GLY A 312 -0.19 2.89 5.16
C GLY A 312 -1.45 3.68 5.55
N GLY A 313 -2.60 3.38 4.94
CA GLY A 313 -3.92 3.93 5.31
C GLY A 313 -4.64 3.15 6.42
N LEU A 314 -4.09 2.04 6.93
CA LEU A 314 -4.72 1.26 8.01
C LEU A 314 -4.89 2.03 9.34
N PRO A 315 -3.96 2.91 9.78
CA PRO A 315 -4.19 3.71 10.98
C PRO A 315 -5.44 4.58 10.88
N LEU A 316 -5.69 5.17 9.70
CA LEU A 316 -6.93 5.91 9.44
C LEU A 316 -8.16 5.01 9.53
N ALA A 317 -8.11 3.82 8.92
CA ALA A 317 -9.20 2.85 8.96
C ALA A 317 -9.61 2.50 10.40
N PHE A 318 -8.62 2.19 11.24
CA PHE A 318 -8.88 1.76 12.61
C PHE A 318 -9.31 2.91 13.52
N ARG A 319 -8.72 4.10 13.34
CA ARG A 319 -9.14 5.30 14.06
C ARG A 319 -10.57 5.70 13.71
N LEU A 320 -10.97 5.62 12.44
CA LEU A 320 -12.37 5.86 12.04
C LEU A 320 -13.33 4.87 12.68
N THR A 321 -12.98 3.58 12.71
CA THR A 321 -13.84 2.58 13.37
C THR A 321 -13.90 2.77 14.88
N HIS A 322 -12.90 3.39 15.49
CA HIS A 322 -12.86 3.72 16.91
C HIS A 322 -13.70 4.98 17.23
N GLU A 323 -13.43 6.10 16.56
CA GLU A 323 -14.13 7.38 16.79
C GLU A 323 -15.65 7.30 16.50
N PHE A 324 -16.04 6.51 15.50
CA PHE A 324 -17.45 6.37 15.10
C PHE A 324 -18.12 5.10 15.64
N ALA A 325 -17.53 4.43 16.63
CA ALA A 325 -18.05 3.20 17.22
C ALA A 325 -19.41 3.39 17.93
N ALA A 326 -20.20 2.30 17.93
CA ALA A 326 -21.47 2.06 18.61
C ALA A 326 -22.42 3.28 18.81
N LYS A 327 -23.50 3.32 18.03
CA LYS A 327 -24.64 4.28 18.12
C LYS A 327 -24.43 5.65 17.46
N SER A 328 -23.37 5.81 16.67
CA SER A 328 -23.22 6.99 15.80
C SER A 328 -24.00 6.80 14.49
N HIS A 329 -24.45 7.91 13.86
CA HIS A 329 -25.15 7.85 12.57
C HIS A 329 -24.25 7.30 11.44
N ASN A 330 -22.92 7.46 11.57
CA ASN A 330 -21.94 7.18 10.51
C ASN A 330 -21.07 5.94 10.78
N GLU A 331 -21.43 5.11 11.78
CA GLU A 331 -20.72 3.87 12.16
C GLU A 331 -20.50 2.94 10.96
N ARG A 332 -21.55 2.76 10.14
CA ARG A 332 -21.52 1.89 8.96
C ARG A 332 -20.49 2.37 7.94
N GLU A 333 -20.42 3.67 7.69
CA GLU A 333 -19.53 4.24 6.69
C GLU A 333 -18.07 4.05 7.11
N ALA A 334 -17.76 4.26 8.40
CA ALA A 334 -16.42 4.00 8.95
C ALA A 334 -15.99 2.55 8.78
N ILE A 335 -16.87 1.59 9.12
CA ILE A 335 -16.61 0.15 8.93
C ILE A 335 -16.41 -0.19 7.46
N GLN A 336 -17.23 0.37 6.56
CA GLN A 336 -17.13 0.13 5.12
C GLN A 336 -15.82 0.67 4.55
N ILE A 337 -15.40 1.87 4.95
CA ILE A 337 -14.11 2.45 4.57
C ILE A 337 -12.97 1.53 5.03
N SER A 338 -13.02 1.04 6.28
CA SER A 338 -12.03 0.10 6.80
C SER A 338 -11.98 -1.20 5.99
N CYS A 339 -13.14 -1.76 5.62
CA CYS A 339 -13.21 -2.96 4.79
C CYS A 339 -12.61 -2.73 3.40
N VAL A 340 -12.86 -1.57 2.79
CA VAL A 340 -12.31 -1.20 1.48
C VAL A 340 -10.79 -1.06 1.55
N ILE A 341 -10.25 -0.41 2.58
CA ILE A 341 -8.79 -0.25 2.76
C ILE A 341 -8.12 -1.62 2.94
N ILE A 342 -8.66 -2.48 3.81
CA ILE A 342 -8.13 -3.85 4.01
C ILE A 342 -8.25 -4.69 2.74
N PHE A 343 -9.35 -4.57 2.01
CA PHE A 343 -9.56 -5.25 0.72
C PHE A 343 -8.50 -4.83 -0.30
N LEU A 344 -8.31 -3.51 -0.49
CA LEU A 344 -7.34 -2.98 -1.44
C LEU A 344 -5.90 -3.33 -1.04
N ALA A 345 -5.55 -3.23 0.24
CA ALA A 345 -4.26 -3.64 0.77
C ALA A 345 -3.93 -5.11 0.43
N SER A 346 -4.91 -6.01 0.56
CA SER A 346 -4.72 -7.45 0.39
C SER A 346 -4.90 -7.96 -1.05
N ILE A 347 -5.83 -7.40 -1.83
CA ILE A 347 -6.06 -7.80 -3.23
C ILE A 347 -4.84 -7.52 -4.11
N PHE A 348 -4.09 -6.44 -3.85
CA PHE A 348 -2.85 -6.18 -4.58
C PHE A 348 -1.76 -7.22 -4.26
N GLN A 349 -1.67 -7.74 -3.03
CA GLN A 349 -0.78 -8.86 -2.73
C GLN A 349 -1.20 -10.14 -3.46
N PHE A 350 -2.51 -10.40 -3.51
CA PHE A 350 -3.05 -11.51 -4.31
C PHE A 350 -2.73 -11.34 -5.81
N ALA A 351 -2.83 -10.11 -6.34
CA ALA A 351 -2.47 -9.80 -7.72
C ALA A 351 -0.98 -10.03 -8.01
N ILE A 352 -0.07 -9.73 -7.07
CA ILE A 352 1.36 -10.06 -7.21
C ILE A 352 1.54 -11.56 -7.42
N TRP A 353 0.85 -12.39 -6.62
CA TRP A 353 0.90 -13.85 -6.76
C TRP A 353 0.33 -14.32 -8.10
N ALA A 354 -0.79 -13.75 -8.55
CA ALA A 354 -1.37 -14.05 -9.86
C ALA A 354 -0.40 -13.71 -11.02
N VAL A 355 0.29 -12.57 -10.93
CA VAL A 355 1.33 -12.17 -11.90
C VAL A 355 2.54 -13.12 -11.83
N ALA A 356 2.91 -13.59 -10.64
CA ALA A 356 4.00 -14.55 -10.46
C ALA A 356 3.69 -15.91 -11.08
N LEU A 357 2.44 -16.35 -10.98
CA LEU A 357 1.99 -17.59 -11.63
C LEU A 357 1.97 -17.50 -13.16
N TYR A 358 1.78 -16.31 -13.73
CA TYR A 358 1.83 -16.15 -15.19
C TYR A 358 3.21 -16.51 -15.76
N ASN A 359 4.28 -16.16 -15.04
CA ASN A 359 5.67 -16.48 -15.39
C ASN A 359 6.33 -17.40 -14.34
N GLU A 360 5.66 -18.52 -14.02
CA GLU A 360 6.02 -19.38 -12.88
C GLU A 360 7.42 -19.99 -12.93
N LYS A 361 8.01 -20.14 -14.14
CA LYS A 361 9.34 -20.74 -14.33
C LYS A 361 10.47 -19.82 -13.91
N GLU A 362 10.29 -18.51 -14.05
CA GLU A 362 11.33 -17.51 -13.80
C GLU A 362 11.18 -16.82 -12.44
N THR A 363 9.93 -16.67 -11.98
CA THR A 363 9.60 -15.80 -10.84
C THR A 363 9.27 -16.55 -9.55
N LEU A 364 8.99 -17.86 -9.60
CA LEU A 364 8.57 -18.67 -8.45
C LEU A 364 9.44 -19.91 -8.26
N HIS A 365 9.59 -20.33 -7.00
CA HIS A 365 10.13 -21.64 -6.66
C HIS A 365 9.19 -22.79 -7.08
N ARG A 366 9.79 -23.93 -7.46
CA ARG A 366 9.10 -25.13 -7.95
C ARG A 366 7.99 -25.69 -7.03
N HIS A 367 8.04 -25.39 -5.73
CA HIS A 367 7.07 -25.87 -4.74
C HIS A 367 5.68 -25.22 -4.81
N ILE A 368 5.57 -24.04 -5.44
CA ILE A 368 4.34 -23.21 -5.50
C ILE A 368 3.83 -22.98 -6.93
N GLN A 369 4.54 -23.52 -7.91
CA GLN A 369 4.05 -23.67 -9.28
C GLN A 369 2.72 -24.44 -9.30
N TYR A 370 2.01 -24.38 -10.42
CA TYR A 370 0.75 -25.11 -10.55
C TYR A 370 0.95 -26.61 -10.25
N GLY A 371 0.09 -27.15 -9.37
CA GLY A 371 0.22 -28.54 -8.87
C GLY A 371 1.24 -28.74 -7.75
N GLY A 372 1.92 -27.68 -7.30
CA GLY A 372 2.84 -27.71 -6.17
C GLY A 372 2.16 -27.97 -4.82
N LYS A 373 2.90 -28.59 -3.89
CA LYS A 373 2.38 -28.97 -2.55
C LYS A 373 1.87 -27.78 -1.75
N GLU A 374 2.51 -26.62 -1.88
CA GLU A 374 2.19 -25.40 -1.11
C GLU A 374 1.37 -24.40 -1.93
N HIS A 375 1.04 -24.70 -3.19
CA HIS A 375 0.27 -23.80 -4.07
C HIS A 375 -1.11 -23.48 -3.49
N ALA A 376 -1.88 -24.51 -3.13
CA ALA A 376 -3.22 -24.35 -2.54
C ALA A 376 -3.18 -23.61 -1.20
N PHE A 377 -2.12 -23.82 -0.42
CA PHE A 377 -1.93 -23.14 0.86
C PHE A 377 -1.63 -21.64 0.66
N MET A 378 -0.76 -21.29 -0.28
CA MET A 378 -0.47 -19.89 -0.60
C MET A 378 -1.69 -19.17 -1.19
N PHE A 379 -2.45 -19.82 -2.08
CA PHE A 379 -3.72 -19.29 -2.59
C PHE A 379 -4.70 -19.00 -1.44
N ALA A 380 -4.89 -19.95 -0.53
CA ALA A 380 -5.79 -19.78 0.61
C ALA A 380 -5.30 -18.66 1.55
N LYS A 381 -3.98 -18.56 1.78
CA LYS A 381 -3.38 -17.53 2.62
C LYS A 381 -3.63 -16.12 2.06
N LEU A 382 -3.39 -15.93 0.76
CA LEU A 382 -3.55 -14.64 0.08
C LEU A 382 -5.02 -14.26 -0.16
N SER A 383 -5.92 -15.25 -0.30
CA SER A 383 -7.34 -15.00 -0.54
C SER A 383 -8.16 -14.75 0.72
N LEU A 384 -7.62 -15.06 1.91
CA LEU A 384 -8.37 -14.99 3.18
C LEU A 384 -8.82 -13.57 3.51
N TYR A 385 -7.89 -12.61 3.61
CA TYR A 385 -8.23 -11.21 3.88
C TYR A 385 -9.18 -10.58 2.85
N PRO A 386 -8.92 -10.64 1.53
CA PRO A 386 -9.80 -9.99 0.56
C PRO A 386 -11.18 -10.63 0.54
N SER A 387 -11.29 -11.95 0.77
CA SER A 387 -12.60 -12.61 0.88
C SER A 387 -13.34 -12.18 2.14
N MET A 388 -12.67 -12.16 3.29
CA MET A 388 -13.28 -11.81 4.58
C MET A 388 -13.68 -10.34 4.64
N SER A 389 -12.87 -9.42 4.11
CA SER A 389 -13.21 -8.00 4.06
C SER A 389 -14.36 -7.73 3.08
N PHE A 390 -14.38 -8.41 1.93
CA PHE A 390 -15.49 -8.31 0.97
C PHE A 390 -16.81 -8.85 1.55
N VAL A 391 -16.77 -10.03 2.20
CA VAL A 391 -17.94 -10.60 2.87
C VAL A 391 -18.42 -9.67 3.97
N THR A 392 -17.53 -9.10 4.79
CA THR A 392 -17.89 -8.15 5.85
C THR A 392 -18.50 -6.87 5.27
N PHE A 393 -17.97 -6.34 4.17
CA PHE A 393 -18.57 -5.21 3.46
C PHE A 393 -19.99 -5.52 2.96
N CYS A 394 -20.20 -6.67 2.34
CA CYS A 394 -21.53 -7.11 1.87
C CYS A 394 -22.51 -7.33 3.03
N LEU A 395 -22.06 -7.96 4.12
CA LEU A 395 -22.88 -8.22 5.29
C LEU A 395 -23.23 -6.94 6.04
N THR A 396 -22.31 -6.00 6.19
CA THR A 396 -22.59 -4.67 6.79
C THR A 396 -23.54 -3.85 5.92
N TYR A 397 -23.51 -4.05 4.60
CA TYR A 397 -24.47 -3.43 3.69
C TYR A 397 -25.87 -4.03 3.82
N MET A 398 -25.99 -5.35 4.00
CA MET A 398 -27.27 -6.06 4.12
C MET A 398 -27.88 -5.99 5.53
N LEU A 399 -27.05 -6.12 6.57
CA LEU A 399 -27.43 -6.21 7.98
C LEU A 399 -26.95 -4.96 8.74
N SER A 400 -27.56 -3.81 8.41
CA SER A 400 -27.16 -2.51 8.99
C SER A 400 -27.19 -2.45 10.52
N ARG A 401 -28.02 -3.28 11.17
CA ARG A 401 -28.15 -3.32 12.63
C ARG A 401 -26.98 -4.01 13.34
N PHE A 402 -26.26 -4.90 12.65
CA PHE A 402 -25.22 -5.75 13.25
C PHE A 402 -23.82 -5.43 12.70
N SER A 403 -23.62 -4.26 12.11
CA SER A 403 -22.37 -3.87 11.45
C SER A 403 -21.13 -4.02 12.34
N THR A 404 -21.17 -3.46 13.55
CA THR A 404 -20.06 -3.52 14.51
C THR A 404 -19.77 -4.95 14.95
N GLU A 405 -20.79 -5.74 15.28
CA GLU A 405 -20.64 -7.14 15.69
C GLU A 405 -20.00 -7.98 14.58
N ILE A 406 -20.42 -7.80 13.32
CA ILE A 406 -19.85 -8.49 12.17
C ILE A 406 -18.38 -8.11 11.98
N PHE A 407 -18.04 -6.83 12.14
CA PHE A 407 -16.66 -6.36 12.00
C PHE A 407 -15.74 -6.91 13.11
N HIS A 408 -16.17 -6.86 14.38
CA HIS A 408 -15.42 -7.47 15.47
C HIS A 408 -15.28 -8.99 15.30
N LEU A 409 -16.34 -9.66 14.82
CA LEU A 409 -16.28 -11.08 14.52
C LEU A 409 -15.26 -11.38 13.42
N MET A 410 -15.18 -10.56 12.37
CA MET A 410 -14.13 -10.69 11.34
C MET A 410 -12.73 -10.57 11.97
N GLN A 411 -12.49 -9.55 12.79
CA GLN A 411 -11.20 -9.31 13.46
C GLN A 411 -10.77 -10.49 14.35
N ILE A 412 -11.72 -11.19 14.96
CA ILE A 412 -11.45 -12.37 15.80
C ILE A 412 -11.29 -13.63 14.95
N ILE A 413 -12.17 -13.88 13.99
CA ILE A 413 -12.18 -15.11 13.18
C ILE A 413 -10.92 -15.22 12.31
N VAL A 414 -10.50 -14.12 11.69
CA VAL A 414 -9.39 -14.12 10.72
C VAL A 414 -8.08 -14.68 11.32
N PRO A 415 -7.60 -14.22 12.49
CA PRO A 415 -6.44 -14.79 13.15
C PRO A 415 -6.54 -16.30 13.41
N PHE A 416 -7.69 -16.77 13.92
CA PHE A 416 -7.90 -18.21 14.13
C PHE A 416 -7.88 -18.98 12.80
N ALA A 417 -8.48 -18.42 11.75
CA ALA A 417 -8.46 -19.01 10.42
C ALA A 417 -7.04 -19.10 9.84
N PHE A 418 -6.15 -18.12 10.12
CA PHE A 418 -4.73 -18.20 9.75
C PHE A 418 -3.97 -19.31 10.47
N VAL A 419 -4.19 -19.47 11.78
CA VAL A 419 -3.55 -20.54 12.58
C VAL A 419 -4.00 -21.92 12.10
N LEU A 420 -5.30 -22.06 11.83
CA LEU A 420 -5.90 -23.32 11.38
C LEU A 420 -5.83 -23.52 9.86
N LEU A 421 -5.21 -22.61 9.12
CA LEU A 421 -5.25 -22.58 7.65
C LEU A 421 -4.79 -23.89 7.01
N ARG A 422 -3.70 -24.50 7.53
CA ARG A 422 -3.21 -25.79 7.01
C ARG A 422 -4.23 -26.93 7.19
N ILE A 423 -4.93 -26.96 8.33
CA ILE A 423 -5.94 -27.98 8.63
C ILE A 423 -7.16 -27.77 7.73
N ILE A 424 -7.66 -26.53 7.67
CA ILE A 424 -8.81 -26.13 6.86
C ILE A 424 -8.59 -26.49 5.39
N VAL A 425 -7.44 -26.11 4.82
CA VAL A 425 -7.12 -26.37 3.40
C VAL A 425 -7.02 -27.88 3.12
N ARG A 426 -6.37 -28.66 4.00
CA ARG A 426 -6.27 -30.12 3.82
C ARG A 426 -7.64 -30.79 3.86
N PHE A 427 -8.47 -30.39 4.82
CA PHE A 427 -9.83 -30.91 4.96
C PHE A 427 -10.70 -30.53 3.75
N ALA A 428 -10.66 -29.28 3.31
CA ALA A 428 -11.38 -28.80 2.13
C ALA A 428 -10.95 -29.54 0.86
N LEU A 429 -9.65 -29.74 0.65
CA LEU A 429 -9.13 -30.52 -0.49
C LEU A 429 -9.55 -31.99 -0.43
N ALA A 430 -9.60 -32.59 0.77
CA ALA A 430 -10.08 -33.96 0.94
C ALA A 430 -11.57 -34.09 0.61
N ILE A 431 -12.41 -33.15 1.06
CA ILE A 431 -13.83 -33.08 0.72
C ILE A 431 -14.01 -32.90 -0.80
N LEU A 432 -13.27 -31.98 -1.41
CA LEU A 432 -13.35 -31.73 -2.84
C LEU A 432 -12.99 -33.00 -3.64
N LYS A 433 -11.89 -33.67 -3.28
CA LYS A 433 -11.52 -34.96 -3.89
C LYS A 433 -12.60 -36.01 -3.69
N TRP A 434 -13.18 -36.11 -2.50
CA TRP A 434 -14.25 -37.06 -2.22
C TRP A 434 -15.51 -36.79 -3.07
N LEU A 435 -15.90 -35.52 -3.24
CA LEU A 435 -17.04 -35.12 -4.07
C LEU A 435 -16.79 -35.39 -5.56
N PHE A 436 -15.61 -35.02 -6.09
CA PHE A 436 -15.28 -35.20 -7.51
C PHE A 436 -14.95 -36.64 -7.90
N CYS A 437 -14.34 -37.44 -7.01
CA CYS A 437 -14.13 -38.88 -7.24
C CYS A 437 -15.46 -39.66 -7.32
N ARG A 438 -16.53 -39.17 -6.69
CA ARG A 438 -17.87 -39.76 -6.82
C ARG A 438 -18.48 -39.58 -8.22
N SER A 439 -17.93 -38.66 -9.02
CA SER A 439 -18.41 -38.34 -10.37
C SER A 439 -17.60 -38.99 -11.50
N LYS A 440 -16.49 -39.68 -11.24
CA LYS A 440 -15.78 -40.46 -12.27
C LYS A 440 -16.44 -41.85 -12.41
N PRO A 441 -17.02 -42.22 -13.57
CA PRO A 441 -17.45 -43.60 -13.80
C PRO A 441 -16.24 -44.55 -13.73
N LYS A 442 -16.45 -45.72 -13.13
CA LYS A 442 -15.42 -46.75 -12.78
C LYS A 442 -14.53 -47.24 -13.93
N THR A 443 -14.78 -46.84 -15.18
CA THR A 443 -14.06 -47.30 -16.36
C THR A 443 -12.71 -46.62 -16.61
N MET A 444 -12.43 -45.45 -16.03
CA MET A 444 -11.13 -44.75 -16.20
C MET A 444 -10.07 -45.07 -15.15
N ILE A 445 -10.41 -45.82 -14.09
CA ILE A 445 -9.46 -46.11 -13.00
C ILE A 445 -8.43 -47.19 -13.40
N LEU A 446 -8.78 -48.06 -14.35
CA LEU A 446 -7.88 -49.13 -14.81
C LEU A 446 -6.74 -48.64 -15.72
N GLU A 447 -6.92 -47.57 -16.50
CA GLU A 447 -5.84 -47.05 -17.37
C GLU A 447 -4.84 -46.15 -16.61
N GLU A 448 -5.27 -45.49 -15.52
CA GLU A 448 -4.38 -44.61 -14.74
C GLU A 448 -3.41 -45.43 -13.87
N GLU A 449 -3.80 -46.63 -13.40
CA GLU A 449 -2.95 -47.53 -12.59
C GLU A 449 -1.83 -48.22 -13.39
N GLU A 450 -2.03 -48.54 -14.68
CA GLU A 450 -0.97 -49.14 -15.51
C GLU A 450 0.15 -48.15 -15.88
N SER A 451 -0.13 -46.84 -15.86
CA SER A 451 0.86 -45.81 -16.20
C SER A 451 1.85 -45.48 -15.08
N ILE A 452 1.63 -45.97 -13.85
CA ILE A 452 2.41 -45.61 -12.65
C ILE A 452 3.43 -46.69 -12.25
N ILE A 453 3.52 -47.83 -12.96
CA ILE A 453 4.56 -48.83 -12.69
C ILE A 453 5.85 -48.47 -13.46
N PRO A 454 6.95 -48.07 -12.80
CA PRO A 454 8.20 -47.83 -13.50
C PRO A 454 8.75 -49.17 -13.99
N CYS A 455 8.82 -49.32 -15.32
CA CYS A 455 9.48 -50.43 -15.98
C CYS A 455 10.99 -50.42 -15.64
N LYS A 456 11.35 -51.02 -14.50
CA LYS A 456 12.72 -51.45 -14.22
C LYS A 456 13.00 -52.71 -15.04
N ARG A 457 13.52 -52.54 -16.26
CA ARG A 457 14.21 -53.62 -16.96
C ARG A 457 15.25 -53.06 -17.95
N PHE A 458 16.48 -52.93 -17.47
CA PHE A 458 17.66 -53.11 -18.30
C PHE A 458 18.58 -54.08 -17.57
N ARG A 459 18.82 -55.21 -18.22
CA ARG A 459 19.92 -56.14 -17.96
C ARG A 459 20.77 -56.13 -19.22
#